data_AF-A0A7W7LFI7-F1
#
_entry.id   AF-A0A7W7LFI7-F1
#
_cell.length_a   1.000
_cell.length_b   1.000
_cell.length_c   1.000
_cell.angle_alpha   90.00
_cell.angle_beta   90.00
_cell.angle_gamma   90.00
#
_symmetry.space_group_name_H-M   'P 1'
#
loop_
_entity.id
_entity.type
_entity.pdbx_description
1 polymer ?
#
loop_
_entity_poly.entity_id
_entity_poly.type
_entity_poly.pdbx_seq_one_letter_code
_entity_poly.pdbx_strand_id
1 'polypeptide(L)'
;MRRALAWTPVALVVAVLGTSVAVAAVGPTVPVRGSAGLCLTGPAAAALEDADITMTATAPASIDPAAPTCVRFPITHGKVSLPLEDGGAMLDGGLAFVREDKKVELDGFFGHLGNPRTTAKASINGTKKKQITFLRYAVDLEHFSVGARRVAARNVRTVLADDGYAAFDKAFDGSPLRAGEDVFTVGATTVFVLPEPHEVTW
;
A
#
# COMPACT_ATOMS: atom_id res chain seq x y z
N MET A 1 67.86 39.44 -37.21
CA MET A 1 66.60 39.94 -36.59
C MET A 1 65.54 38.84 -36.71
N ARG A 2 65.26 38.12 -35.62
CA ARG A 2 64.19 37.11 -35.54
C ARG A 2 63.40 37.39 -34.26
N ARG A 3 62.14 37.77 -34.40
CA ARG A 3 61.22 38.09 -33.28
C ARG A 3 60.60 36.79 -32.77
N ALA A 4 60.70 36.56 -31.46
CA ALA A 4 60.09 35.43 -30.77
C ALA A 4 58.58 35.68 -30.59
N LEU A 5 57.78 34.70 -30.97
CA LEU A 5 56.32 34.70 -30.86
C LEU A 5 55.95 34.05 -29.52
N ALA A 6 55.49 34.85 -28.55
CA ALA A 6 55.03 34.37 -27.26
C ALA A 6 53.66 33.70 -27.41
N TRP A 7 53.56 32.42 -27.04
CA TRP A 7 52.30 31.67 -26.98
C TRP A 7 51.70 31.80 -25.58
N THR A 8 50.46 32.28 -25.50
CA THR A 8 49.68 32.34 -24.26
C THR A 8 48.69 31.18 -24.24
N PRO A 9 48.72 30.27 -23.24
CA PRO A 9 47.69 29.24 -23.13
C PRO A 9 46.40 29.85 -22.56
N VAL A 10 45.31 29.74 -23.31
CA VAL A 10 43.96 30.05 -22.83
C VAL A 10 43.49 28.88 -21.96
N ALA A 11 43.33 29.11 -20.66
CA ALA A 11 42.75 28.14 -19.74
C ALA A 11 41.22 28.06 -19.95
N LEU A 12 40.75 26.91 -20.42
CA LEU A 12 39.33 26.59 -20.56
C LEU A 12 38.78 26.17 -19.19
N VAL A 13 37.98 27.03 -18.55
CA VAL A 13 37.26 26.69 -17.32
C VAL A 13 35.98 25.94 -17.69
N VAL A 14 35.94 24.63 -17.44
CA VAL A 14 34.73 23.82 -17.56
C VAL A 14 33.86 24.07 -16.33
N ALA A 15 32.80 24.86 -16.48
CA ALA A 15 31.78 25.03 -15.45
C ALA A 15 30.89 23.78 -15.41
N VAL A 16 31.10 22.90 -14.44
CA VAL A 16 30.17 21.81 -14.13
C VAL A 16 28.97 22.41 -13.41
N LEU A 17 27.86 22.58 -14.14
CA LEU A 17 26.56 22.92 -13.55
C LEU A 17 26.06 21.69 -12.77
N GLY A 18 26.42 21.62 -11.49
CA GLY A 18 25.83 20.66 -10.56
C GLY A 18 24.37 21.02 -10.32
N THR A 19 23.45 20.29 -10.91
CA THR A 19 22.03 20.34 -10.54
C THR A 19 21.87 19.68 -9.17
N SER A 20 21.80 20.50 -8.12
CA SER A 20 21.40 20.04 -6.80
C SER A 20 19.95 19.57 -6.87
N VAL A 21 19.72 18.26 -6.93
CA VAL A 21 18.38 17.70 -6.73
C VAL A 21 18.06 17.91 -5.26
N ALA A 22 17.21 18.91 -4.96
CA ALA A 22 16.66 19.08 -3.63
C ALA A 22 15.80 17.86 -3.33
N VAL A 23 16.33 16.92 -2.57
CA VAL A 23 15.56 15.82 -2.00
C VAL A 23 14.61 16.49 -1.00
N ALA A 24 13.34 16.63 -1.33
CA ALA A 24 12.34 17.09 -0.38
C ALA A 24 12.43 16.17 0.84
N ALA A 25 12.84 16.72 1.98
CA ALA A 25 12.96 15.95 3.20
C ALA A 25 11.56 15.52 3.62
N VAL A 26 11.23 14.26 3.34
CA VAL A 26 10.04 13.60 3.87
C VAL A 26 10.08 13.75 5.39
N GLY A 27 9.01 14.31 5.96
CA GLY A 27 8.93 14.57 7.40
C GLY A 27 9.08 13.30 8.26
N PRO A 28 9.32 13.44 9.58
CA PRO A 28 9.53 12.30 10.46
C PRO A 28 8.32 11.35 10.45
N THR A 29 8.59 10.04 10.42
CA THR A 29 7.55 9.00 10.52
C THR A 29 7.30 8.61 11.98
N VAL A 30 6.02 8.46 12.35
CA VAL A 30 5.59 8.05 13.70
C VAL A 30 5.11 6.60 13.67
N PRO A 31 5.56 5.72 14.60
CA PRO A 31 5.07 4.36 14.66
C PRO A 31 3.58 4.28 14.99
N VAL A 32 2.89 3.32 14.37
CA VAL A 32 1.44 3.14 14.50
C VAL A 32 1.04 1.69 14.71
N ARG A 33 -0.09 1.50 15.40
CA ARG A 33 -0.81 0.22 15.54
C ARG A 33 -2.32 0.44 15.48
N GLY A 34 -3.10 -0.58 15.19
CA GLY A 34 -4.56 -0.44 15.16
C GLY A 34 -5.24 -1.55 14.35
N SER A 35 -6.21 -1.17 13.52
CA SER A 35 -6.91 -2.09 12.65
C SER A 35 -7.28 -1.45 11.32
N ALA A 36 -7.44 -2.30 10.30
CA ALA A 36 -8.01 -1.95 9.01
C ALA A 36 -9.15 -2.90 8.65
N GLY A 37 -10.04 -2.42 7.79
CA GLY A 37 -11.12 -3.18 7.17
C GLY A 37 -11.05 -2.99 5.66
N LEU A 38 -11.16 -4.09 4.91
CA LEU A 38 -11.34 -4.10 3.47
C LEU A 38 -12.73 -4.68 3.19
N CYS A 39 -13.64 -3.88 2.65
CA CYS A 39 -14.98 -4.30 2.26
C CYS A 39 -15.11 -4.32 0.75
N LEU A 40 -15.53 -5.45 0.16
CA LEU A 40 -15.85 -5.49 -1.26
C LEU A 40 -16.90 -4.43 -1.59
N THR A 41 -16.73 -3.73 -2.71
CA THR A 41 -17.79 -2.89 -3.26
C THR A 41 -18.97 -3.76 -3.70
N GLY A 42 -20.18 -3.19 -3.79
CA GLY A 42 -21.35 -3.91 -4.29
C GLY A 42 -21.11 -4.57 -5.67
N PRO A 43 -20.59 -3.83 -6.66
CA PRO A 43 -20.26 -4.41 -7.97
C PRO A 43 -19.22 -5.53 -7.91
N ALA A 44 -18.13 -5.36 -7.13
CA ALA A 44 -17.11 -6.40 -7.02
C ALA A 44 -17.61 -7.66 -6.30
N ALA A 45 -18.44 -7.49 -5.25
CA ALA A 45 -19.08 -8.61 -4.58
C ALA A 45 -19.99 -9.39 -5.53
N ALA A 46 -20.84 -8.69 -6.30
CA ALA A 46 -21.71 -9.31 -7.29
C ALA A 46 -20.92 -10.05 -8.38
N ALA A 47 -19.85 -9.43 -8.92
CA ALA A 47 -19.03 -10.06 -9.95
C ALA A 47 -18.31 -11.34 -9.45
N LEU A 48 -17.90 -11.38 -8.18
CA LEU A 48 -17.32 -12.57 -7.57
C LEU A 48 -18.38 -13.65 -7.32
N GLU A 49 -19.56 -13.25 -6.84
CA GLU A 49 -20.70 -14.15 -6.62
C GLU A 49 -21.19 -14.80 -7.92
N ASP A 50 -21.38 -14.00 -8.98
CA ASP A 50 -21.77 -14.48 -10.32
C ASP A 50 -20.74 -15.46 -10.92
N ALA A 51 -19.50 -15.42 -10.44
CA ALA A 51 -18.41 -16.30 -10.84
C ALA A 51 -18.16 -17.46 -9.86
N ASP A 52 -19.05 -17.68 -8.89
CA ASP A 52 -18.94 -18.68 -7.82
C ASP A 52 -17.63 -18.58 -7.01
N ILE A 53 -17.09 -17.36 -6.86
CA ILE A 53 -15.87 -17.09 -6.11
C ILE A 53 -16.21 -16.54 -4.72
N THR A 54 -15.85 -17.30 -3.69
CA THR A 54 -16.04 -16.89 -2.29
C THR A 54 -14.76 -16.25 -1.74
N MET A 55 -14.92 -15.12 -1.05
CA MET A 55 -13.85 -14.47 -0.28
C MET A 55 -13.80 -15.04 1.15
N THR A 56 -12.62 -15.42 1.62
CA THR A 56 -12.37 -15.94 2.97
C THR A 56 -11.18 -15.23 3.61
N ALA A 57 -11.14 -15.18 4.94
CA ALA A 57 -10.06 -14.56 5.68
C ALA A 57 -9.11 -15.61 6.28
N THR A 58 -7.81 -15.30 6.29
CA THR A 58 -6.79 -16.11 6.95
C THR A 58 -6.32 -15.39 8.21
N ALA A 59 -6.32 -16.10 9.34
CA ALA A 59 -5.95 -15.55 10.64
C ALA A 59 -4.57 -14.85 10.63
N PRO A 60 -4.38 -13.78 11.42
CA PRO A 60 -5.36 -13.19 12.35
C PRO A 60 -6.41 -12.28 11.70
N ALA A 61 -6.46 -12.17 10.37
CA ALA A 61 -7.57 -11.50 9.71
C ALA A 61 -8.86 -12.32 9.88
N SER A 62 -10.00 -11.64 9.89
CA SER A 62 -11.31 -12.28 10.09
C SER A 62 -12.38 -11.62 9.24
N ILE A 63 -13.35 -12.41 8.77
CA ILE A 63 -14.56 -11.88 8.15
C ILE A 63 -15.42 -11.23 9.23
N ASP A 64 -15.99 -10.06 8.93
CA ASP A 64 -16.96 -9.42 9.81
C ASP A 64 -18.29 -10.18 9.75
N PRO A 65 -18.77 -10.78 10.85
CA PRO A 65 -20.00 -11.56 10.83
C PRO A 65 -21.24 -10.72 10.52
N ALA A 66 -21.19 -9.40 10.76
CA ALA A 66 -22.27 -8.47 10.42
C ALA A 66 -22.19 -7.95 8.96
N ALA A 67 -21.05 -8.14 8.30
CA ALA A 67 -20.79 -7.67 6.94
C ALA A 67 -19.85 -8.66 6.24
N PRO A 68 -20.35 -9.79 5.70
CA PRO A 68 -19.51 -10.88 5.20
C PRO A 68 -18.64 -10.51 3.99
N THR A 69 -18.93 -9.37 3.35
CA THR A 69 -18.09 -8.76 2.31
C THR A 69 -16.89 -7.98 2.87
N CYS A 70 -16.74 -7.90 4.19
CA CYS A 70 -15.70 -7.15 4.88
C CYS A 70 -14.74 -8.06 5.63
N VAL A 71 -13.44 -7.82 5.45
CA VAL A 71 -12.36 -8.48 6.18
C VAL A 71 -11.69 -7.48 7.09
N ARG A 72 -11.53 -7.81 8.37
CA ARG A 72 -10.81 -7.02 9.36
C ARG A 72 -9.42 -7.57 9.56
N PHE A 73 -8.44 -6.67 9.56
CA PHE A 73 -7.02 -6.94 9.75
C PHE A 73 -6.52 -6.20 10.99
N PRO A 74 -5.84 -6.87 11.92
CA PRO A 74 -5.00 -6.20 12.89
C PRO A 74 -3.85 -5.47 12.18
N ILE A 75 -3.45 -4.33 12.72
CA ILE A 75 -2.23 -3.62 12.36
C ILE A 75 -1.33 -3.65 13.59
N THR A 76 -0.38 -4.58 13.64
CA THR A 76 0.57 -4.67 14.76
C THR A 76 1.76 -3.72 14.60
N HIS A 77 2.10 -3.34 13.36
CA HIS A 77 3.20 -2.44 13.08
C HIS A 77 2.98 -1.60 11.83
N GLY A 78 3.56 -0.42 11.87
CA GLY A 78 3.56 0.54 10.78
C GLY A 78 4.26 1.80 11.23
N LYS A 79 4.56 2.68 10.27
CA LYS A 79 5.06 4.03 10.53
C LYS A 79 4.46 4.94 9.49
N VAL A 80 3.98 6.12 9.87
CA VAL A 80 3.37 7.07 8.93
C VAL A 80 3.95 8.45 9.13
N SER A 81 4.20 9.19 8.06
CA SER A 81 4.50 10.61 8.16
C SER A 81 3.20 11.40 8.41
N LEU A 82 3.27 12.51 9.15
CA LEU A 82 2.10 13.34 9.42
C LEU A 82 1.49 13.99 8.16
N PRO A 83 2.28 14.35 7.12
CA PRO A 83 1.72 14.74 5.82
C PRO A 83 1.05 13.59 5.07
N LEU A 84 1.18 12.33 5.53
CA LEU A 84 0.72 11.12 4.85
C LEU A 84 1.37 10.88 3.48
N GLU A 85 2.56 11.44 3.27
CA GLU A 85 3.32 11.33 2.03
C GLU A 85 4.34 10.17 2.07
N ASP A 86 4.47 9.48 3.20
CA ASP A 86 5.40 8.36 3.34
C ASP A 86 5.00 7.42 4.48
N GLY A 87 5.56 6.22 4.43
CA GLY A 87 5.32 5.15 5.36
C GLY A 87 4.18 4.23 4.94
N GLY A 88 3.59 3.58 5.92
CA GLY A 88 2.58 2.56 5.73
C GLY A 88 2.34 1.69 6.95
N ALA A 89 1.50 0.69 6.78
CA ALA A 89 1.14 -0.24 7.84
C ALA A 89 1.05 -1.67 7.29
N MET A 90 1.52 -2.63 8.08
CA MET A 90 1.30 -4.04 7.80
C MET A 90 -0.07 -4.47 8.34
N LEU A 91 -0.81 -5.19 7.51
CA LEU A 91 -2.10 -5.77 7.85
C LEU A 91 -1.87 -7.26 8.08
N ASP A 92 -2.05 -7.72 9.31
CA ASP A 92 -1.74 -9.08 9.69
C ASP A 92 -2.84 -10.06 9.25
N GLY A 93 -2.40 -11.22 8.75
CA GLY A 93 -3.26 -12.27 8.23
C GLY A 93 -3.30 -12.27 6.72
N GLY A 94 -4.43 -12.73 6.17
CA GLY A 94 -4.58 -12.88 4.74
C GLY A 94 -6.02 -12.89 4.26
N LEU A 95 -6.15 -12.96 2.95
CA LEU A 95 -7.39 -13.00 2.20
C LEU A 95 -7.25 -14.10 1.15
N ALA A 96 -8.27 -14.91 0.95
CA ALA A 96 -8.31 -15.85 -0.15
C ALA A 96 -9.61 -15.75 -0.93
N PHE A 97 -9.51 -15.94 -2.23
CA PHE A 97 -10.63 -16.07 -3.15
C PHE A 97 -10.64 -17.49 -3.69
N VAL A 98 -11.76 -18.19 -3.55
CA VAL A 98 -11.84 -19.63 -3.81
C VAL A 98 -13.02 -19.92 -4.74
N ARG A 99 -12.78 -20.73 -5.77
CA ARG A 99 -13.81 -21.35 -6.62
C ARG A 99 -13.40 -22.79 -6.88
N GLU A 100 -14.16 -23.74 -6.35
CA GLU A 100 -13.85 -25.17 -6.44
C GLU A 100 -12.40 -25.48 -5.98
N ASP A 101 -11.54 -25.96 -6.88
CA ASP A 101 -10.13 -26.27 -6.65
C ASP A 101 -9.19 -25.08 -6.97
N LYS A 102 -9.73 -23.99 -7.50
CA LYS A 102 -8.99 -22.77 -7.87
C LYS A 102 -9.01 -21.75 -6.74
N LYS A 103 -7.87 -21.10 -6.53
CA LYS A 103 -7.67 -20.18 -5.43
C LYS A 103 -6.59 -19.13 -5.69
N VAL A 104 -6.87 -17.89 -5.29
CA VAL A 104 -5.86 -16.86 -5.05
C VAL A 104 -5.76 -16.64 -3.54
N GLU A 105 -4.59 -16.86 -2.96
CA GLU A 105 -4.30 -16.50 -1.57
C GLU A 105 -3.38 -15.29 -1.52
N LEU A 106 -3.72 -14.35 -0.66
CA LEU A 106 -2.99 -13.11 -0.43
C LEU A 106 -2.66 -13.01 1.06
N ASP A 107 -1.39 -12.78 1.38
CA ASP A 107 -0.96 -12.45 2.75
C ASP A 107 0.17 -11.41 2.77
N GLY A 108 0.62 -11.04 3.97
CA GLY A 108 1.70 -10.07 4.13
C GLY A 108 1.34 -8.72 3.51
N PHE A 109 0.09 -8.30 3.73
CA PHE A 109 -0.44 -7.06 3.21
C PHE A 109 0.30 -5.85 3.80
N PHE A 110 0.69 -4.90 2.95
CA PHE A 110 1.25 -3.62 3.36
C PHE A 110 0.62 -2.49 2.57
N GLY A 111 -0.01 -1.54 3.26
CA GLY A 111 -0.53 -0.31 2.67
C GLY A 111 0.54 0.78 2.68
N HIS A 112 0.92 1.28 1.51
CA HIS A 112 1.96 2.30 1.30
C HIS A 112 1.36 3.70 1.16
N LEU A 113 1.92 4.71 1.81
CA LEU A 113 1.45 6.10 1.68
C LEU A 113 2.17 6.90 0.58
N GLY A 114 3.50 6.79 0.46
CA GLY A 114 4.25 7.62 -0.50
C GLY A 114 4.14 7.24 -1.98
N ASN A 115 3.68 6.01 -2.25
CA ASN A 115 3.18 5.62 -3.57
C ASN A 115 1.92 4.78 -3.31
N PRO A 116 0.76 5.46 -3.14
CA PRO A 116 -0.50 4.91 -2.64
C PRO A 116 -0.92 3.59 -3.28
N ARG A 117 -0.63 2.50 -2.59
CA ARG A 117 -0.94 1.14 -3.04
C ARG A 117 -0.92 0.16 -1.89
N THR A 118 -1.59 -0.97 -2.08
CA THR A 118 -1.44 -2.13 -1.20
C THR A 118 -0.64 -3.19 -1.93
N THR A 119 0.45 -3.66 -1.31
CA THR A 119 1.17 -4.85 -1.78
C THR A 119 0.78 -6.07 -0.96
N ALA A 120 0.81 -7.24 -1.56
CA ALA A 120 0.60 -8.53 -0.89
C ALA A 120 1.49 -9.60 -1.52
N LYS A 121 1.68 -10.72 -0.82
CA LYS A 121 2.25 -11.94 -1.38
C LYS A 121 1.12 -12.83 -1.88
N ALA A 122 1.08 -13.07 -3.18
CA ALA A 122 0.07 -13.90 -3.83
C ALA A 122 0.58 -15.32 -4.09
N SER A 123 -0.21 -16.33 -3.68
CA SER A 123 -0.12 -17.73 -4.09
C SER A 123 -1.31 -18.04 -4.99
N ILE A 124 -1.06 -18.49 -6.21
CA ILE A 124 -2.10 -18.82 -7.20
C ILE A 124 -2.14 -20.34 -7.34
N ASN A 125 -3.26 -20.98 -7.02
CA ASN A 125 -3.45 -22.43 -7.10
C ASN A 125 -2.30 -23.24 -6.44
N GLY A 126 -1.85 -22.80 -5.26
CA GLY A 126 -0.78 -23.46 -4.48
C GLY A 126 0.65 -23.22 -4.98
N THR A 127 0.83 -22.34 -5.97
CA THR A 127 2.17 -21.95 -6.45
C THR A 127 2.97 -21.14 -5.41
N LYS A 128 4.29 -21.07 -5.61
CA LYS A 128 5.17 -20.26 -4.75
C LYS A 128 4.69 -18.80 -4.70
N LYS A 129 4.60 -18.27 -3.48
CA LYS A 129 4.21 -16.88 -3.21
C LYS A 129 5.12 -15.87 -3.92
N LYS A 130 4.51 -14.87 -4.56
CA LYS A 130 5.20 -13.73 -5.18
C LYS A 130 4.60 -12.42 -4.68
N GLN A 131 5.44 -11.42 -4.45
CA GLN A 131 4.95 -10.09 -4.12
C GLN A 131 4.31 -9.44 -5.35
N ILE A 132 3.13 -8.85 -5.16
CA ILE A 132 2.37 -8.14 -6.18
C ILE A 132 1.89 -6.79 -5.65
N THR A 133 1.64 -5.84 -6.55
CA THR A 133 0.77 -4.70 -6.23
C THR A 133 -0.67 -5.16 -6.37
N PHE A 134 -1.41 -5.26 -5.27
CA PHE A 134 -2.77 -5.78 -5.30
C PHE A 134 -3.78 -4.67 -5.59
N LEU A 135 -3.68 -3.54 -4.89
CA LEU A 135 -4.62 -2.42 -4.99
C LEU A 135 -3.87 -1.11 -5.14
N ARG A 136 -4.53 -0.12 -5.75
CA ARG A 136 -4.12 1.30 -5.73
C ARG A 136 -5.21 2.14 -5.10
N TYR A 137 -4.84 3.27 -4.51
CA TYR A 137 -5.78 4.21 -3.91
C TYR A 137 -5.24 5.63 -3.98
N ALA A 138 -6.06 6.61 -3.61
CA ALA A 138 -5.61 7.98 -3.39
C ALA A 138 -5.46 8.25 -1.88
N VAL A 139 -4.53 9.14 -1.54
CA VAL A 139 -4.42 9.70 -0.19
C VAL A 139 -4.84 11.16 -0.29
N ASP A 140 -5.94 11.49 0.36
CA ASP A 140 -6.54 12.82 0.36
C ASP A 140 -7.17 13.14 1.72
N LEU A 141 -7.42 14.42 1.98
CA LEU A 141 -7.97 14.88 3.26
C LEU A 141 -9.48 14.63 3.42
N GLU A 142 -10.17 14.16 2.37
CA GLU A 142 -11.59 13.79 2.45
C GLU A 142 -11.73 12.43 3.14
N HIS A 143 -10.86 11.49 2.80
CA HIS A 143 -10.90 10.12 3.30
C HIS A 143 -9.88 9.86 4.42
N PHE A 144 -8.83 10.68 4.54
CA PHE A 144 -7.83 10.57 5.59
C PHE A 144 -7.88 11.74 6.57
N SER A 145 -7.66 11.42 7.84
CA SER A 145 -7.55 12.42 8.91
C SER A 145 -6.40 12.09 9.84
N VAL A 146 -5.65 13.12 10.20
CA VAL A 146 -4.57 13.06 11.19
C VAL A 146 -5.00 13.86 12.41
N GLY A 147 -5.10 13.18 13.55
CA GLY A 147 -5.36 13.81 14.84
C GLY A 147 -4.12 13.75 15.74
N ALA A 148 -4.23 14.33 16.93
CA ALA A 148 -3.10 14.43 17.87
C ALA A 148 -2.48 13.07 18.25
N ARG A 149 -3.26 11.98 18.24
CA ARG A 149 -2.82 10.63 18.67
C ARG A 149 -3.16 9.51 17.71
N ARG A 150 -3.72 9.83 16.53
CA ARG A 150 -4.25 8.82 15.62
C ARG A 150 -4.24 9.29 14.18
N VAL A 151 -4.20 8.32 13.27
CA VAL A 151 -4.54 8.49 11.85
C VAL A 151 -5.73 7.61 11.56
N ALA A 152 -6.69 8.13 10.80
CA ALA A 152 -7.85 7.36 10.36
C ALA A 152 -8.05 7.52 8.87
N ALA A 153 -8.38 6.41 8.21
CA ALA A 153 -8.84 6.33 6.84
C ALA A 153 -10.31 5.89 6.86
N ARG A 154 -11.18 6.53 6.07
CA ARG A 154 -12.61 6.21 5.99
C ARG A 154 -13.04 6.21 4.54
N ASN A 155 -13.71 5.14 4.14
CA ASN A 155 -14.30 4.99 2.81
C ASN A 155 -13.31 5.22 1.65
N VAL A 156 -12.03 4.87 1.85
CA VAL A 156 -11.02 5.00 0.80
C VAL A 156 -11.32 3.97 -0.27
N ARG A 157 -11.67 4.42 -1.47
CA ARG A 157 -11.85 3.52 -2.61
C ARG A 157 -10.51 3.03 -3.09
N THR A 158 -10.45 1.74 -3.39
CA THR A 158 -9.26 1.12 -3.94
C THR A 158 -9.60 0.43 -5.25
N VAL A 159 -8.75 0.66 -6.25
CA VAL A 159 -8.87 0.02 -7.55
C VAL A 159 -7.97 -1.20 -7.66
N LEU A 160 -8.41 -2.23 -8.39
CA LEU A 160 -7.59 -3.40 -8.67
C LEU A 160 -6.38 -3.00 -9.53
N ALA A 161 -5.18 -3.29 -9.07
CA ALA A 161 -3.98 -3.08 -9.86
C ALA A 161 -3.79 -4.20 -10.89
N ASP A 162 -2.94 -3.96 -11.89
CA ASP A 162 -2.68 -4.91 -12.99
C ASP A 162 -2.17 -6.26 -12.48
N ASP A 163 -1.27 -6.28 -11.50
CA ASP A 163 -0.78 -7.55 -10.92
C ASP A 163 -1.90 -8.29 -10.16
N GLY A 164 -2.81 -7.56 -9.52
CA GLY A 164 -4.00 -8.11 -8.87
C GLY A 164 -4.94 -8.75 -9.88
N TYR A 165 -5.25 -8.04 -10.97
CA TYR A 165 -6.01 -8.56 -12.11
C TYR A 165 -5.36 -9.82 -12.68
N ALA A 166 -4.05 -9.79 -12.96
CA ALA A 166 -3.33 -10.93 -13.49
C ALA A 166 -3.34 -12.16 -12.56
N ALA A 167 -3.40 -11.94 -11.24
CA ALA A 167 -3.54 -13.02 -10.27
C ALA A 167 -4.92 -13.69 -10.37
N PHE A 168 -6.00 -12.91 -10.45
CA PHE A 168 -7.35 -13.43 -10.68
C PHE A 168 -7.47 -14.15 -12.03
N ASP A 169 -7.00 -13.51 -13.10
CA ASP A 169 -7.04 -14.04 -14.46
C ASP A 169 -6.35 -15.41 -14.53
N LYS A 170 -5.14 -15.50 -13.98
CA LYS A 170 -4.38 -16.75 -13.94
C LYS A 170 -5.00 -17.82 -13.04
N ALA A 171 -5.62 -17.44 -11.93
CA ALA A 171 -6.18 -18.42 -11.00
C ALA A 171 -7.47 -19.04 -11.54
N PHE A 172 -8.28 -18.23 -12.23
CA PHE A 172 -9.66 -18.54 -12.59
C PHE A 172 -9.88 -18.71 -14.09
N ASP A 173 -8.82 -18.74 -14.91
CA ASP A 173 -8.87 -18.81 -16.38
C ASP A 173 -9.71 -17.67 -16.98
N GLY A 174 -9.58 -16.48 -16.37
CA GLY A 174 -10.40 -15.30 -16.64
C GLY A 174 -10.77 -14.60 -15.35
N SER A 175 -10.44 -13.31 -15.26
CA SER A 175 -10.77 -12.50 -14.09
C SER A 175 -12.22 -11.99 -14.15
N PRO A 176 -13.06 -12.22 -13.12
CA PRO A 176 -14.37 -11.59 -13.03
C PRO A 176 -14.29 -10.09 -12.73
N LEU A 177 -13.15 -9.63 -12.18
CA LEU A 177 -12.88 -8.23 -11.87
C LEU A 177 -12.01 -7.60 -12.95
N ARG A 178 -12.16 -6.29 -13.20
CA ARG A 178 -11.31 -5.56 -14.15
C ARG A 178 -10.19 -4.79 -13.47
N ALA A 179 -9.04 -4.70 -14.13
CA ALA A 179 -7.99 -3.77 -13.72
C ALA A 179 -8.53 -2.33 -13.76
N GLY A 180 -8.19 -1.53 -12.75
CA GLY A 180 -8.67 -0.15 -12.60
C GLY A 180 -10.09 0.00 -12.04
N GLU A 181 -10.81 -1.09 -11.79
CA GLU A 181 -12.15 -1.05 -11.18
C GLU A 181 -12.08 -0.93 -9.66
N ASP A 182 -13.03 -0.22 -9.06
CA ASP A 182 -13.21 -0.12 -7.61
C ASP A 182 -13.59 -1.49 -7.01
N VAL A 183 -12.65 -2.14 -6.33
CA VAL A 183 -12.88 -3.48 -5.75
C VAL A 183 -13.16 -3.44 -4.25
N PHE A 184 -12.44 -2.59 -3.52
CA PHE A 184 -12.65 -2.45 -2.09
C PHE A 184 -12.89 -1.00 -1.67
N THR A 185 -13.66 -0.88 -0.60
CA THR A 185 -13.67 0.29 0.26
C THR A 185 -12.87 -0.03 1.52
N VAL A 186 -11.91 0.82 1.85
CA VAL A 186 -11.01 0.66 3.00
C VAL A 186 -11.35 1.63 4.10
N GLY A 187 -11.39 1.10 5.32
CA GLY A 187 -11.38 1.88 6.56
C GLY A 187 -10.18 1.47 7.40
N ALA A 188 -9.52 2.40 8.05
CA ALA A 188 -8.46 2.10 9.01
C ALA A 188 -8.49 3.07 10.17
N THR A 189 -8.12 2.60 11.35
CA THR A 189 -7.88 3.44 12.51
C THR A 189 -6.60 2.97 13.17
N THR A 190 -5.62 3.87 13.23
CA THR A 190 -4.34 3.62 13.88
C THR A 190 -4.06 4.65 14.95
N VAL A 191 -3.40 4.25 16.03
CA VAL A 191 -2.95 5.12 17.12
C VAL A 191 -1.43 5.21 17.11
N PHE A 192 -0.91 6.38 17.45
CA PHE A 192 0.53 6.57 17.60
C PHE A 192 1.05 5.76 18.78
N VAL A 193 2.14 5.03 18.55
CA VAL A 193 2.92 4.41 19.62
C VAL A 193 3.93 5.44 20.07
N LEU A 194 3.58 6.17 21.15
CA LEU A 194 4.47 7.15 21.75
C LEU A 194 5.52 6.42 22.61
N PRO A 195 6.79 6.86 22.61
CA PRO A 195 7.75 6.39 23.58
C PRO A 195 7.21 6.68 25.00
N GLU A 196 7.43 5.75 25.94
CA GLU A 196 7.12 6.00 27.34
C GLU A 196 7.85 7.27 27.79
N PRO A 197 7.20 8.15 28.59
CA PRO A 197 7.89 9.30 29.13
C PRO A 197 9.07 8.76 29.96
N HIS A 198 10.29 9.10 29.54
CA HIS A 198 11.46 8.86 30.37
C HIS A 198 11.19 9.58 31.71
N GLU A 199 11.13 8.83 32.81
CA GLU A 199 11.17 9.41 34.15
C GLU A 199 12.48 10.20 34.24
N VAL A 200 12.36 11.52 34.19
CA VAL A 200 13.47 12.42 34.49
C VAL A 200 13.62 12.36 36.01
N THR A 201 14.52 11.50 36.48
CA THR A 201 15.00 11.55 37.87
C THR A 201 15.90 12.78 38.00
N TRP A 202 15.44 13.77 38.77
CA TRP A 202 16.19 14.96 39.18
C TRP A 202 17.16 14.65 40.31
#